data_AF-A0A1V2MBI1-F1
#
_entry.id   AF-A0A1V2MBI1-F1
#
_cell.length_a   1.000
_cell.length_b   1.000
_cell.length_c   1.000
_cell.angle_alpha   90.00
_cell.angle_beta   90.00
_cell.angle_gamma   90.00
#
_symmetry.space_group_name_H-M   'P 1'
#
loop_
_entity.id
_entity.type
_entity.pdbx_description
1 polymer ?
#
loop_
_entity_poly.entity_id
_entity_poly.type
_entity_poly.pdbx_seq_one_letter_code
_entity_poly.pdbx_strand_id
1 'polypeptide(L)' 'MAKLVDIFSIYIIIVLFCIGLYLYCVQSVYLKNVDNLNKESIFTKIMGIFYILVAILGVFIRIIY' A
#
# COMPACT_ATOMS: atom_id res chain seq x y z
N MET A 1 -24.84 -2.57 12.62
CA MET A 1 -23.41 -2.19 12.74
C MET A 1 -22.48 -3.10 11.94
N ALA A 2 -22.62 -4.44 11.96
CA ALA A 2 -21.71 -5.37 11.25
C ALA A 2 -21.47 -5.05 9.75
N LYS A 3 -22.52 -4.80 8.97
CA LYS A 3 -22.40 -4.50 7.51
C LYS A 3 -21.60 -3.23 7.20
N LEU A 4 -21.64 -2.21 8.08
CA LEU A 4 -20.87 -0.98 7.88
C LEU A 4 -19.39 -1.21 8.16
N VAL A 5 -19.07 -1.98 9.21
CA VAL A 5 -17.69 -2.33 9.57
C VAL A 5 -17.02 -3.13 8.44
N ASP A 6 -17.75 -4.05 7.80
CA ASP A 6 -17.24 -4.81 6.66
C ASP A 6 -16.88 -3.93 5.46
N ILE A 7 -17.73 -2.97 5.12
CA ILE A 7 -17.51 -2.05 4.00
C ILE A 7 -16.29 -1.16 4.28
N PHE A 8 -16.17 -0.62 5.50
CA PHE A 8 -15.01 0.17 5.90
C PHE A 8 -13.72 -0.66 5.89
N SER A 9 -13.77 -1.92 6.32
CA SER A 9 -12.60 -2.81 6.33
C SER A 9 -12.09 -3.09 4.90
N ILE A 10 -12.99 -3.41 3.96
CA ILE A 10 -12.63 -3.57 2.53
C ILE A 10 -12.04 -2.28 1.98
N TYR A 11 -12.69 -1.14 2.27
CA TYR A 11 -12.25 0.16 1.77
C TYR A 11 -10.81 0.47 2.23
N ILE A 12 -10.51 0.24 3.51
CA ILE A 12 -9.17 0.42 4.06
C ILE A 12 -8.15 -0.46 3.34
N ILE A 13 -8.47 -1.74 3.10
CA ILE A 13 -7.60 -2.67 2.38
C ILE A 13 -7.31 -2.18 0.96
N ILE A 14 -8.34 -1.75 0.23
CA ILE A 14 -8.18 -1.23 -1.14
C ILE A 14 -7.33 0.03 -1.15
N VAL A 15 -7.57 0.96 -0.23
CA VAL A 15 -6.81 2.20 -0.12
C VAL A 15 -5.35 1.93 0.23
N LEU A 16 -5.06 1.05 1.19
CA LEU A 16 -3.69 0.64 1.52
C LEU A 16 -2.97 0.04 0.30
N PHE A 17 -3.67 -0.80 -0.46
CA PHE A 17 -3.12 -1.41 -1.66
C PHE A 17 -2.79 -0.36 -2.74
N CYS A 18 -3.71 0.58 -2.99
CA CYS A 18 -3.49 1.68 -3.93
C CYS A 18 -2.33 2.58 -3.49
N ILE A 19 -2.23 2.92 -2.20
CA ILE A 19 -1.11 3.71 -1.65
C ILE A 19 0.20 2.95 -1.82
N GLY A 20 0.23 1.65 -1.51
CA GLY A 20 1.42 0.82 -1.68
C GLY A 20 1.91 0.77 -3.13
N LEU A 21 0.98 0.57 -4.08
CA LEU A 21 1.29 0.63 -5.52
C LEU A 21 1.78 2.00 -5.96
N TYR A 22 1.17 3.09 -5.49
CA TYR A 22 1.58 4.45 -5.80
C TYR A 22 3.00 4.73 -5.31
N LEU A 23 3.31 4.38 -4.06
CA LEU A 23 4.64 4.56 -3.48
C LEU A 23 5.68 3.73 -4.24
N TYR A 24 5.35 2.48 -4.56
CA TYR A 24 6.27 1.57 -5.24
C TYR A 24 6.54 1.96 -6.69
N CYS A 25 5.51 2.30 -7.47
CA CYS A 25 5.62 2.52 -8.91
C CYS A 25 5.84 3.99 -9.28
N VAL A 26 5.10 4.92 -8.66
CA VAL A 26 5.09 6.32 -9.07
C VAL A 26 6.09 7.12 -8.25
N GLN A 27 5.93 7.12 -6.92
CA GLN A 27 6.73 8.00 -6.07
C GLN A 27 8.20 7.61 -6.02
N SER A 28 8.50 6.31 -6.01
CA SER A 28 9.90 5.87 -6.05
C SER A 28 10.60 6.24 -7.36
N VAL A 29 9.88 6.20 -8.49
CA VAL A 29 10.42 6.55 -9.80
C VAL A 29 10.60 8.06 -9.90
N TYR A 30 9.66 8.83 -9.36
CA TYR A 30 9.76 10.28 -9.32
C TYR A 30 10.96 10.74 -8.48
N LEU A 31 11.10 10.23 -7.25
CA LEU A 31 12.24 10.51 -6.36
C LEU A 31 13.58 10.14 -7.00
N LYS A 32 13.61 9.06 -7.78
CA LYS A 32 14.83 8.64 -8.47
C LYS A 32 15.16 9.51 -9.66
N ASN A 33 14.20 9.78 -10.53
CA ASN A 33 14.44 10.35 -11.86
C ASN A 33 14.31 11.87 -11.90
N VAL A 34 13.50 12.46 -11.03
CA VAL A 34 13.29 13.92 -10.99
C VAL A 34 14.17 14.53 -9.90
N ASP A 35 14.06 14.01 -8.69
CA ASP A 35 14.75 14.61 -7.53
C ASP A 35 16.18 14.06 -7.33
N ASN A 36 16.58 13.02 -8.08
CA ASN A 36 17.87 12.32 -7.92
C ASN A 36 18.13 11.78 -6.49
N LEU A 37 17.08 11.59 -5.71
CA LEU A 37 17.11 11.11 -4.33
C LEU A 37 17.09 9.58 -4.30
N ASN A 38 18.22 8.97 -4.67
CA ASN A 38 18.36 7.51 -4.79
C ASN A 38 18.10 6.75 -3.48
N LYS A 39 18.53 7.28 -2.33
CA LYS A 39 18.30 6.64 -1.02
C LYS A 39 16.81 6.66 -0.65
N GLU A 40 16.15 7.77 -0.89
CA GLU A 40 14.73 7.94 -0.58
C GLU A 40 13.87 7.11 -1.52
N SER A 41 14.20 7.06 -2.82
CA SER A 41 13.54 6.18 -3.78
C SER A 41 13.51 4.71 -3.33
N ILE A 42 14.65 4.19 -2.82
CA ILE A 42 14.74 2.82 -2.30
C ILE A 42 13.86 2.66 -1.05
N PHE A 43 13.93 3.61 -0.13
CA PHE A 43 13.10 3.60 1.08
C PHE A 43 11.60 3.61 0.75
N THR A 44 11.18 4.46 -0.20
CA THR A 44 9.80 4.53 -0.66
C THR A 44 9.34 3.24 -1.35
N LYS A 45 10.23 2.56 -2.11
CA LYS A 45 9.94 1.22 -2.64
C LYS A 45 9.71 0.20 -1.54
N ILE A 46 10.58 0.16 -0.54
CA ILE A 46 10.47 -0.78 0.59
C ILE A 46 9.15 -0.53 1.34
N MET A 47 8.82 0.72 1.62
CA MET A 47 7.55 1.10 2.25
C MET A 47 6.35 0.71 1.39
N GLY A 48 6.40 0.95 0.07
CA GLY A 48 5.34 0.53 -0.85
C GLY A 48 5.08 -0.97 -0.81
N ILE A 49 6.14 -1.80 -0.79
CA ILE A 49 6.04 -3.25 -0.63
C ILE A 49 5.38 -3.61 0.72
N PHE A 50 5.75 -2.93 1.80
CA PHE A 50 5.17 -3.17 3.12
C PHE A 50 3.66 -2.91 3.13
N TYR A 51 3.20 -1.80 2.55
CA TYR A 51 1.77 -1.50 2.40
C TYR A 51 1.03 -2.56 1.57
N ILE A 52 1.65 -3.05 0.49
CA ILE A 52 1.07 -4.13 -0.33
C ILE A 52 0.95 -5.43 0.48
N LEU A 53 1.98 -5.81 1.24
CA LEU A 53 1.96 -7.01 2.10
C LEU A 53 0.88 -6.93 3.18
N VAL A 54 0.77 -5.78 3.86
CA VAL A 54 -0.27 -5.57 4.88
C VAL A 54 -1.67 -5.63 4.26
N ALA A 55 -1.86 -5.05 3.07
CA ALA A 55 -3.14 -5.14 2.37
C ALA A 55 -3.50 -6.61 2.02
N ILE A 56 -2.53 -7.39 1.52
CA ILE A 56 -2.73 -8.82 1.24
C ILE A 56 -3.10 -9.59 2.50
N LEU A 57 -2.40 -9.36 3.62
CA LEU A 57 -2.72 -9.98 4.91
C LEU A 57 -4.13 -9.61 5.38
N GLY A 58 -4.53 -8.34 5.21
CA GLY A 58 -5.89 -7.88 5.51
C GLY A 58 -6.96 -8.62 4.70
N VAL A 59 -6.70 -8.90 3.42
CA VAL A 59 -7.58 -9.73 2.59
C VAL A 59 -7.65 -11.16 3.13
N PHE A 60 -6.52 -11.78 3.44
CA PHE A 60 -6.48 -13.14 3.96
C PHE A 60 -7.26 -13.30 5.26
N ILE A 61 -7.06 -12.39 6.22
CA ILE A 61 -7.79 -12.41 7.49
C ILE A 61 -9.30 -12.36 7.24
N ARG A 62 -9.75 -11.52 6.31
CA ARG A 62 -11.17 -11.37 5.98
C ARG A 62 -11.77 -12.53 5.17
N ILE A 63 -10.94 -13.30 4.46
CA ILE A 63 -11.41 -14.51 3.77
C ILE A 63 -11.56 -15.66 4.78
N ILE A 64 -10.68 -15.73 5.78
CA ILE A 64 -10.63 -16.81 6.77
C ILE A 64 -11.66 -16.61 7.89
N TYR A 65 -11.91 -15.37 8.29
CA TYR A 65 -12.82 -14.97 9.38
C TYR A 65 -14.03 -14.20 8.84
#